data_AF-M3UJR2-F1
#
_entry.id   AF-M3UJR2-F1
#
_cell.length_a   1.000
_cell.length_b   1.000
_cell.length_c   1.000
_cell.angle_alpha   90.00
_cell.angle_beta   90.00
_cell.angle_gamma   90.00
#
_symmetry.space_group_name_H-M   'P 1'
#
loop_
_entity.id
_entity.type
_entity.pdbx_description
1 polymer ?
#
loop_
_entity_poly.entity_id
_entity_poly.type
_entity_poly.pdbx_seq_one_letter_code
_entity_poly.pdbx_strand_id
1 'polypeptide(L)'
;MEFHTNFPSHLIYTKLPCTPLSITCNEDCTEAYICDELGTLLIFDITNQKVLYRTQLPDGAVQLQISPKGEYLFVLCFNSVRNRILYIYRVIRPFRLIEIDVIPNIFAIALLSDCSTSPIDFAALCDDFESVTRYYYGNTANKSYEIVSQKRLPFKARYFISNSNYSQICAASLKELMILSSNLITIKKEDLPYIVAGVAFSGNELFTLAGCSLKCLEDEKRDIFLPFGMPMVVQSHKIHIIAADRNKLYGIDTKSGKIYFATHLPDKVLIRSVHTNEKMSTFAIQLTGQPVLISIISTEAIRSRAGLLNPIELKETIKLVFSNIPETELFRAIAEAPVSVPTSSFSVYVGNFNEISADDVKEVFQQNFGGVIKVRPKTGHCFVDFKDDTSMRNALSKEKISVKGHDVFIKVAQKNANAKR
;
A
#
# COMPACT_ATOMS: atom_id res chain seq x y z
N MET A 1 28.12 -22.03 -10.91
CA MET A 1 28.23 -22.18 -9.45
C MET A 1 26.82 -22.26 -8.90
N GLU A 2 26.46 -23.38 -8.28
CA GLU A 2 25.22 -23.50 -7.51
C GLU A 2 25.43 -22.81 -6.17
N PHE A 3 24.68 -21.72 -5.93
CA PHE A 3 24.76 -20.95 -4.70
C PHE A 3 23.79 -21.56 -3.69
N HIS A 4 24.27 -22.43 -2.82
CA HIS A 4 23.49 -22.98 -1.72
C HIS A 4 23.47 -21.98 -0.55
N THR A 5 22.29 -21.61 -0.07
CA THR A 5 22.14 -20.75 1.11
C THR A 5 21.62 -21.54 2.30
N ASN A 6 22.30 -21.44 3.44
CA ASN A 6 21.96 -22.06 4.73
C ASN A 6 20.75 -21.41 5.44
N PHE A 7 19.72 -20.99 4.70
CA PHE A 7 18.57 -20.27 5.27
C PHE A 7 17.38 -21.21 5.48
N PRO A 8 17.20 -21.84 6.66
CA PRO A 8 16.10 -22.74 6.91
C PRO A 8 14.79 -21.93 6.88
N SER A 9 14.03 -22.09 5.81
CA SER A 9 12.85 -21.29 5.51
C SER A 9 11.65 -22.14 5.13
N HIS A 10 10.48 -21.66 5.50
CA HIS A 10 9.20 -22.22 5.09
C HIS A 10 8.64 -21.36 3.96
N LEU A 11 8.40 -22.00 2.82
CA LEU A 11 7.75 -21.38 1.68
C LEU A 11 6.25 -21.65 1.79
N ILE A 12 5.48 -20.59 2.05
CA ILE A 12 4.04 -20.67 2.32
C ILE A 12 3.28 -20.07 1.15
N TYR A 13 2.37 -20.85 0.58
CA TYR A 13 1.47 -20.42 -0.48
C TYR A 13 0.11 -20.11 0.11
N THR A 14 -0.23 -18.83 0.20
CA THR A 14 -1.55 -18.41 0.64
C THR A 14 -2.42 -18.08 -0.56
N LYS A 15 -3.50 -18.84 -0.76
CA LYS A 15 -4.51 -18.49 -1.75
C LYS A 15 -5.29 -17.27 -1.26
N LEU A 16 -5.28 -16.19 -2.03
CA LEU A 16 -6.04 -14.97 -1.76
C LEU A 16 -7.45 -15.08 -2.36
N PRO A 17 -8.42 -14.31 -1.82
CA PRO A 17 -9.77 -14.25 -2.40
C PRO A 17 -9.84 -13.42 -3.69
N CYS A 18 -8.75 -12.75 -4.06
CA CYS A 18 -8.68 -11.87 -5.21
C CYS A 18 -7.32 -11.98 -5.90
N THR A 19 -7.27 -11.57 -7.17
CA THR A 19 -6.01 -11.43 -7.90
C THR A 19 -5.38 -10.08 -7.51
N PRO A 20 -4.22 -10.09 -6.83
CA PRO A 20 -3.58 -8.86 -6.40
C PRO A 20 -3.07 -8.05 -7.60
N LEU A 21 -3.51 -6.80 -7.71
CA LEU A 21 -2.99 -5.81 -8.64
C LEU A 21 -1.74 -5.13 -8.06
N SER A 22 -1.77 -4.77 -6.77
CA SER A 22 -0.66 -4.16 -6.05
C SER A 22 -0.59 -4.71 -4.63
N ILE A 23 0.63 -4.96 -4.14
CA ILE A 23 0.91 -5.34 -2.76
C ILE A 23 1.93 -4.36 -2.17
N THR A 24 1.78 -4.04 -0.89
CA THR A 24 2.80 -3.37 -0.08
C THR A 24 2.76 -3.91 1.35
N CYS A 25 3.81 -3.72 2.14
CA CYS A 25 3.90 -4.22 3.52
C CYS A 25 4.48 -3.18 4.45
N ASN A 26 4.10 -3.26 5.73
CA ASN A 26 4.78 -2.53 6.79
C ASN A 26 6.25 -3.00 6.94
N GLU A 27 7.07 -2.23 7.67
CA GLU A 27 8.50 -2.49 7.88
C GLU A 27 8.78 -3.86 8.52
N ASP A 28 7.86 -4.33 9.37
CA ASP A 28 7.98 -5.64 10.01
C ASP A 28 7.52 -6.81 9.11
N CYS A 29 6.98 -6.50 7.92
CA CYS A 29 6.39 -7.45 6.98
C CYS A 29 5.42 -8.44 7.65
N THR A 30 4.66 -7.94 8.61
CA THR A 30 3.61 -8.69 9.33
C THR A 30 2.24 -8.47 8.71
N GLU A 31 2.05 -7.35 8.03
CA GLU A 31 0.79 -6.95 7.40
C GLU A 31 1.02 -6.65 5.91
N ALA A 32 0.29 -7.35 5.06
CA ALA A 32 0.24 -7.09 3.62
C ALA A 32 -1.02 -6.28 3.28
N TYR A 33 -0.84 -5.16 2.59
CA TYR A 33 -1.90 -4.33 2.05
C TYR A 33 -2.02 -4.65 0.57
N ILE A 34 -3.15 -5.20 0.17
CA ILE A 34 -3.37 -5.79 -1.15
C ILE A 34 -4.53 -5.09 -1.82
N CYS A 35 -4.30 -4.47 -2.97
CA CYS A 35 -5.34 -3.95 -3.86
C CYS A 35 -5.57 -4.96 -4.98
N ASP A 36 -6.83 -5.28 -5.28
CA ASP A 36 -7.19 -6.07 -6.45
C ASP A 36 -7.64 -5.21 -7.64
N GLU A 37 -7.93 -5.86 -8.77
CA GLU A 37 -8.38 -5.21 -10.01
C GLU A 37 -9.78 -4.59 -9.90
N LEU A 38 -10.56 -4.94 -8.87
CA LEU A 38 -11.88 -4.38 -8.61
C LEU A 38 -11.82 -3.17 -7.66
N GLY A 39 -10.62 -2.74 -7.25
CA GLY A 39 -10.42 -1.65 -6.30
C GLY A 39 -10.73 -2.03 -4.85
N THR A 40 -10.79 -3.32 -4.50
CA THR A 40 -10.89 -3.75 -3.11
C THR A 40 -9.51 -3.68 -2.46
N LEU A 41 -9.41 -3.05 -1.28
CA LEU A 41 -8.29 -3.21 -0.37
C LEU A 41 -8.55 -4.37 0.60
N LEU A 42 -7.57 -5.25 0.72
CA LEU A 42 -7.47 -6.31 1.72
C LEU A 42 -6.22 -6.08 2.58
N ILE A 43 -6.38 -6.01 3.90
CA ILE A 43 -5.24 -6.05 4.83
C ILE A 43 -5.13 -7.48 5.37
N PHE A 44 -4.01 -8.12 5.12
CA PHE A 44 -3.74 -9.51 5.43
C PHE A 44 -2.64 -9.64 6.47
N ASP A 45 -2.90 -10.39 7.52
CA ASP A 45 -1.91 -10.80 8.52
C ASP A 45 -1.08 -11.94 7.94
N ILE A 46 0.15 -11.63 7.52
CA ILE A 46 1.08 -12.61 6.94
C ILE A 46 1.41 -13.71 7.96
N THR A 47 1.48 -13.32 9.24
CA THR A 47 1.99 -14.16 10.32
C THR A 47 0.92 -15.14 10.82
N ASN A 48 -0.33 -14.69 10.96
CA ASN A 48 -1.47 -15.51 11.34
C ASN A 48 -2.28 -16.05 10.16
N GLN A 49 -1.92 -15.67 8.94
CA GLN A 49 -2.57 -16.07 7.70
C GLN A 49 -4.08 -15.80 7.66
N LYS A 50 -4.47 -14.60 8.09
CA LYS A 50 -5.88 -14.19 8.17
C LYS A 50 -6.10 -12.81 7.58
N VAL A 51 -7.31 -12.59 7.06
CA VAL A 51 -7.74 -11.26 6.63
C VAL A 51 -8.08 -10.44 7.88
N LEU A 52 -7.47 -9.27 8.01
CA LEU A 52 -7.70 -8.34 9.12
C LEU A 52 -8.76 -7.29 8.79
N TYR A 53 -8.80 -6.86 7.53
CA TYR A 53 -9.66 -5.77 7.09
C TYR A 53 -9.93 -5.85 5.60
N ARG A 54 -11.11 -5.39 5.20
CA ARG A 54 -11.49 -5.24 3.81
C ARG A 54 -12.31 -3.97 3.62
N THR A 55 -12.00 -3.19 2.59
CA THR A 55 -12.79 -2.02 2.20
C THR A 55 -12.67 -1.77 0.71
N GLN A 56 -13.58 -0.98 0.15
CA GLN A 56 -13.46 -0.46 -1.20
C GLN A 56 -12.55 0.78 -1.20
N LEU A 57 -11.62 0.84 -2.15
CA LEU A 57 -10.82 2.02 -2.48
C LEU A 57 -11.55 2.87 -3.53
N PRO A 58 -11.12 4.12 -3.77
CA PRO A 58 -11.59 4.89 -4.91
C PRO A 58 -11.38 4.14 -6.23
N ASP A 59 -12.27 4.37 -7.18
CA ASP A 59 -12.20 3.73 -8.49
C ASP A 59 -10.86 4.02 -9.17
N GLY A 60 -10.33 3.02 -9.87
CA GLY A 60 -9.06 3.13 -10.58
C GLY A 60 -7.81 3.02 -9.72
N ALA A 61 -7.91 2.55 -8.46
CA ALA A 61 -6.74 2.24 -7.64
C ALA A 61 -5.78 1.26 -8.34
N VAL A 62 -4.51 1.64 -8.48
CA VAL A 62 -3.51 0.86 -9.22
C VAL A 62 -2.22 0.59 -8.46
N GLN A 63 -1.89 1.39 -7.46
CA GLN A 63 -0.66 1.24 -6.70
C GLN A 63 -0.87 1.63 -5.24
N LEU A 64 -0.32 0.82 -4.35
CA LEU A 64 -0.28 1.05 -2.91
C LEU A 64 1.13 1.33 -2.44
N GLN A 65 1.25 2.19 -1.43
CA GLN A 65 2.44 2.32 -0.61
C GLN A 65 2.01 2.59 0.83
N ILE A 66 2.56 1.83 1.77
CA ILE A 66 2.28 2.01 3.21
C ILE A 66 3.51 2.65 3.88
N SER A 67 3.29 3.51 4.86
CA SER A 67 4.38 4.00 5.71
C SER A 67 5.02 2.84 6.49
N PRO A 68 6.31 2.92 6.85
CA PRO A 68 7.03 1.87 7.57
C PRO A 68 6.29 1.32 8.80
N LYS A 69 5.71 2.20 9.61
CA LYS A 69 4.96 1.82 10.83
C LYS A 69 3.52 1.39 10.57
N GLY A 70 3.05 1.42 9.33
CA GLY A 70 1.69 1.03 8.97
C GLY A 70 0.63 2.05 9.37
N GLU A 71 1.00 3.32 9.55
CA GLU A 71 0.09 4.38 10.03
C GLU A 71 -0.58 5.15 8.90
N TYR A 72 0.05 5.22 7.73
CA TYR A 72 -0.44 5.98 6.58
C TYR A 72 -0.37 5.15 5.31
N LEU A 73 -1.50 5.04 4.62
CA LEU A 73 -1.63 4.34 3.34
C LEU A 73 -1.81 5.36 2.22
N PHE A 74 -0.92 5.28 1.24
CA PHE A 74 -0.93 6.07 0.02
C PHE A 74 -1.47 5.20 -1.12
N VAL A 75 -2.50 5.70 -1.81
CA VAL A 75 -3.19 4.99 -2.88
C VAL A 75 -3.17 5.86 -4.13
N LEU A 76 -2.52 5.39 -5.18
CA LEU A 76 -2.54 6.04 -6.48
C LEU A 76 -3.67 5.45 -7.32
N CYS A 77 -4.55 6.31 -7.81
CA CYS A 77 -5.71 5.96 -8.63
C CYS A 77 -5.64 6.64 -10.00
N PHE A 78 -6.05 5.97 -11.07
CA PHE A 78 -6.33 6.61 -12.34
C PHE A 78 -7.71 7.25 -12.34
N ASN A 79 -7.80 8.50 -12.79
CA ASN A 79 -9.07 9.11 -13.10
C ASN A 79 -9.52 8.82 -14.55
N SER A 80 -10.72 9.27 -14.92
CA SER A 80 -11.32 9.09 -16.24
C SER A 80 -10.51 9.69 -17.41
N VAL A 81 -9.59 10.62 -17.12
CA VAL A 81 -8.71 11.28 -18.10
C VAL A 81 -7.31 10.65 -18.11
N ARG A 82 -7.11 9.55 -17.37
CA ARG A 82 -5.82 8.86 -17.16
C ARG A 82 -4.77 9.68 -16.39
N ASN A 83 -5.14 10.80 -15.76
CA ASN A 83 -4.28 11.43 -14.76
C ASN A 83 -4.36 10.61 -13.47
N ARG A 84 -3.27 10.61 -12.72
CA ARG A 84 -3.20 9.92 -11.45
C ARG A 84 -3.49 10.86 -10.30
N ILE A 85 -4.29 10.37 -9.36
CA ILE A 85 -4.67 11.06 -8.13
C ILE A 85 -4.13 10.24 -6.97
N LEU A 86 -3.44 10.90 -6.05
CA LEU A 86 -2.97 10.32 -4.81
C LEU A 86 -4.00 10.54 -3.71
N TYR A 87 -4.52 9.46 -3.15
CA TYR A 87 -5.30 9.47 -1.91
C TYR A 87 -4.39 9.11 -0.74
N ILE A 88 -4.49 9.85 0.35
CA ILE A 88 -3.74 9.61 1.58
C ILE A 88 -4.72 9.23 2.68
N TYR A 89 -4.53 8.06 3.27
CA TYR A 89 -5.35 7.56 4.36
C TYR A 89 -4.53 7.40 5.64
N ARG A 90 -5.12 7.77 6.79
CA ARG A 90 -4.67 7.31 8.10
C ARG A 90 -5.22 5.91 8.36
N VAL A 91 -4.37 5.00 8.78
CA VAL A 91 -4.75 3.66 9.25
C VAL A 91 -4.95 3.71 10.75
N ILE A 92 -6.19 3.52 11.20
CA ILE A 92 -6.57 3.49 12.62
C ILE A 92 -6.85 2.05 13.03
N ARG A 93 -6.38 1.61 14.20
CA ARG A 93 -6.66 0.27 14.75
C ARG A 93 -7.83 0.33 15.76
N PRO A 94 -8.73 -0.67 15.83
CA PRO A 94 -8.86 -1.82 14.92
C PRO A 94 -9.28 -1.33 13.52
N PHE A 95 -8.67 -1.91 12.48
CA PHE A 95 -8.51 -1.33 11.15
C PHE A 95 -9.71 -0.49 10.64
N ARG A 96 -9.41 0.77 10.34
CA ARG A 96 -10.25 1.72 9.62
C ARG A 96 -9.34 2.68 8.85
N LEU A 97 -9.76 3.03 7.63
CA LEU A 97 -9.14 4.11 6.88
C LEU A 97 -9.88 5.43 7.10
N ILE A 98 -9.12 6.50 7.35
CA ILE A 98 -9.62 7.87 7.38
C ILE A 98 -8.88 8.64 6.29
N GLU A 99 -9.61 9.12 5.28
CA GLU A 99 -9.02 9.97 4.25
C GLU A 99 -8.51 11.26 4.89
N ILE A 100 -7.24 11.55 4.65
CA ILE A 100 -6.56 12.77 5.10
C ILE A 100 -6.60 13.79 3.97
N ASP A 101 -6.29 13.34 2.75
CA ASP A 101 -6.13 14.23 1.61
C ASP A 101 -6.20 13.53 0.26
N VAL A 102 -6.36 14.35 -0.79
CA VAL A 102 -6.41 13.95 -2.19
C VAL A 102 -5.59 14.93 -3.04
N ILE A 103 -4.50 14.46 -3.62
CA ILE A 103 -3.57 15.28 -4.40
C ILE A 103 -3.62 14.86 -5.89
N PRO A 104 -3.98 15.75 -6.82
CA PRO A 104 -4.04 15.42 -8.24
C PRO A 104 -2.66 15.46 -8.92
N ASN A 105 -2.59 14.83 -10.10
CA ASN A 105 -1.44 14.85 -11.02
C ASN A 105 -0.16 14.23 -10.45
N ILE A 106 -0.28 13.13 -9.70
CA ILE A 106 0.85 12.45 -9.05
C ILE A 106 1.17 11.12 -9.73
N PHE A 107 2.36 11.00 -10.30
CA PHE A 107 2.84 9.76 -10.92
C PHE A 107 3.37 8.74 -9.90
N ALA A 108 4.22 9.19 -8.98
CA ALA A 108 4.90 8.36 -7.98
C ALA A 108 5.27 9.18 -6.73
N ILE A 109 5.49 8.52 -5.60
CA ILE A 109 5.89 9.15 -4.34
C ILE A 109 7.17 8.52 -3.78
N ALA A 110 7.93 9.31 -3.03
CA ALA A 110 9.09 8.87 -2.26
C ALA A 110 9.00 9.47 -0.85
N LEU A 111 9.00 8.60 0.17
CA LEU A 111 8.89 9.04 1.56
C LEU A 111 10.17 9.75 2.00
N LEU A 112 9.99 10.82 2.78
CA LEU A 112 11.04 11.64 3.40
C LEU A 112 11.01 11.57 4.94
N SER A 113 10.10 10.78 5.51
CA SER A 113 10.09 10.40 6.92
C SER A 113 9.53 8.97 7.09
N ASP A 114 9.72 8.38 8.27
CA ASP A 114 9.11 7.09 8.62
C ASP A 114 7.60 7.19 8.92
N CYS A 115 7.07 8.42 8.97
CA CYS A 115 5.69 8.77 9.28
C CYS A 115 5.18 8.09 10.58
N SER A 116 6.06 7.85 11.57
CA SER A 116 5.73 7.18 12.84
C SER A 116 4.97 8.07 13.84
N THR A 117 5.13 9.38 13.69
CA THR A 117 4.28 10.43 14.26
C THR A 117 4.24 11.56 13.23
N SER A 118 3.24 12.44 13.28
CA SER A 118 3.30 13.67 12.48
C SER A 118 4.69 14.29 12.65
N PRO A 119 5.43 14.56 11.56
CA PRO A 119 4.90 14.86 10.23
C PRO A 119 4.92 13.73 9.19
N ILE A 120 3.92 13.75 8.30
CA ILE A 120 4.00 13.05 7.01
C ILE A 120 4.86 13.91 6.09
N ASP A 121 6.00 13.40 5.63
CA ASP A 121 6.90 14.11 4.74
C ASP A 121 7.23 13.23 3.55
N PHE A 122 6.96 13.71 2.34
CA PHE A 122 7.25 12.98 1.12
C PHE A 122 7.46 13.92 -0.07
N ALA A 123 8.20 13.45 -1.06
CA ALA A 123 8.23 14.04 -2.37
C ALA A 123 7.31 13.26 -3.32
N ALA A 124 6.71 13.96 -4.26
CA ALA A 124 5.92 13.38 -5.33
C ALA A 124 6.46 13.82 -6.68
N LEU A 125 6.60 12.85 -7.59
CA LEU A 125 6.84 13.08 -9.00
C LEU A 125 5.48 13.26 -9.68
N CYS A 126 5.28 14.35 -10.40
CA CYS A 126 4.02 14.67 -11.07
C CYS A 126 3.84 13.88 -12.37
N ASP A 127 2.62 13.86 -12.91
CA ASP A 127 2.26 13.16 -14.17
C ASP A 127 2.95 13.71 -15.43
N ASP A 128 3.59 14.88 -15.35
CA ASP A 128 4.47 15.37 -16.42
C ASP A 128 5.83 14.65 -16.47
N PHE A 129 6.11 13.80 -15.48
CA PHE A 129 7.35 13.05 -15.27
C PHE A 129 8.59 13.93 -15.02
N GLU A 130 8.42 15.24 -14.79
CA GLU A 130 9.51 16.21 -14.66
C GLU A 130 9.40 17.03 -13.37
N SER A 131 8.19 17.36 -12.94
CA SER A 131 7.96 18.18 -11.77
C SER A 131 7.99 17.33 -10.51
N VAL A 132 8.80 17.74 -9.53
CA VAL A 132 8.88 17.14 -8.21
C VAL A 132 8.42 18.16 -7.19
N THR A 133 7.43 17.79 -6.37
CA THR A 133 6.91 18.64 -5.29
C THR A 133 7.07 17.91 -3.96
N ARG A 134 7.61 18.60 -2.95
CA ARG A 134 7.66 18.09 -1.58
C ARG A 134 6.47 18.59 -0.78
N TYR A 135 5.79 17.64 -0.16
CA TYR A 135 4.63 17.85 0.70
C TYR A 135 4.99 17.53 2.14
N TYR A 136 4.58 18.40 3.06
CA TYR A 136 4.78 18.25 4.48
C TYR A 136 3.46 18.46 5.23
N TYR A 137 3.04 17.45 5.98
CA TYR A 137 1.85 17.49 6.84
C TYR A 137 2.33 17.70 8.27
N GLY A 138 2.35 18.95 8.71
CA GLY A 138 2.70 19.32 10.08
C GLY A 138 1.59 19.02 11.09
N ASN A 139 1.91 19.14 12.38
CA ASN A 139 0.96 18.90 13.48
C ASN A 139 0.06 20.12 13.77
N THR A 140 -0.12 21.04 12.81
CA THR A 140 -0.77 22.35 13.03
C THR A 140 -2.21 22.37 12.52
N ALA A 141 -3.11 22.83 13.38
CA ALA A 141 -4.56 22.67 13.28
C ALA A 141 -5.28 23.31 12.06
N ASN A 142 -4.59 24.00 11.15
CA ASN A 142 -5.22 24.88 10.15
C ASN A 142 -4.77 24.71 8.68
N LYS A 143 -3.89 23.74 8.36
CA LYS A 143 -3.62 23.34 6.97
C LYS A 143 -3.54 21.83 6.87
N SER A 144 -4.13 21.25 5.83
CA SER A 144 -3.97 19.83 5.52
C SER A 144 -2.51 19.52 5.19
N TYR A 145 -1.81 20.38 4.43
CA TYR A 145 -0.38 20.24 4.13
C TYR A 145 0.27 21.58 3.74
N GLU A 146 1.60 21.58 3.69
CA GLU A 146 2.42 22.65 3.13
C GLU A 146 3.27 22.12 1.97
N ILE A 147 3.31 22.87 0.87
CA ILE A 147 4.29 22.65 -0.20
C ILE A 147 5.59 23.31 0.24
N VAL A 148 6.59 22.49 0.57
CA VAL A 148 7.86 22.96 1.14
C VAL A 148 8.82 23.41 0.05
N SER A 149 8.91 22.62 -1.02
CA SER A 149 9.80 22.92 -2.14
C SER A 149 9.32 22.25 -3.43
N GLN A 150 9.75 22.81 -4.55
CA GLN A 150 9.47 22.29 -5.88
C GLN A 150 10.77 22.30 -6.70
N LYS A 151 10.90 21.30 -7.57
CA LYS A 151 12.06 21.14 -8.44
C LYS A 151 11.59 20.58 -9.78
N ARG A 152 12.04 21.18 -10.88
CA ARG A 152 11.87 20.59 -12.21
C ARG A 152 13.12 19.80 -12.58
N LEU A 153 12.93 18.54 -12.96
CA LEU A 153 13.97 17.67 -13.48
C LEU A 153 14.30 18.06 -14.93
N PRO A 154 15.56 17.91 -15.37
CA PRO A 154 15.96 18.19 -16.75
C PRO A 154 15.58 17.06 -17.72
N PHE A 155 14.92 16.01 -17.24
CA PHE A 155 14.51 14.82 -18.01
C PHE A 155 13.23 14.23 -17.44
N LYS A 156 12.58 13.35 -18.22
CA LYS A 156 11.40 12.59 -17.79
C LYS A 156 11.80 11.37 -16.97
N ALA A 157 11.55 11.40 -15.68
CA ALA A 157 11.84 10.30 -14.78
C ALA A 157 10.83 9.15 -14.96
N ARG A 158 11.33 7.92 -14.89
CA ARG A 158 10.55 6.67 -14.86
C ARG A 158 10.60 5.99 -13.50
N TYR A 159 11.70 6.18 -12.79
CA TYR A 159 11.88 5.68 -11.44
C TYR A 159 12.00 6.85 -10.47
N PHE A 160 11.35 6.69 -9.32
CA PHE A 160 11.33 7.70 -8.26
C PHE A 160 11.27 6.99 -6.91
N ILE A 161 12.40 6.95 -6.21
CA ILE A 161 12.54 6.22 -4.95
C ILE A 161 13.32 7.04 -3.93
N SER A 162 13.08 6.80 -2.64
CA SER A 162 13.93 7.29 -1.55
C SER A 162 14.82 6.19 -0.98
N ASN A 163 15.89 6.60 -0.32
CA ASN A 163 16.73 5.70 0.45
C ASN A 163 16.09 5.33 1.80
N SER A 164 16.62 4.29 2.45
CA SER A 164 15.99 3.70 3.65
C SER A 164 16.01 4.59 4.89
N ASN A 165 16.82 5.65 4.91
CA ASN A 165 16.86 6.63 5.99
C ASN A 165 16.15 7.95 5.61
N TYR A 166 15.49 7.99 4.45
CA TYR A 166 14.67 9.10 3.98
C TYR A 166 15.42 10.43 3.77
N SER A 167 16.75 10.39 3.64
CA SER A 167 17.58 11.57 3.46
C SER A 167 17.78 11.97 2.00
N GLN A 168 17.58 11.04 1.06
CA GLN A 168 17.83 11.23 -0.37
C GLN A 168 16.74 10.61 -1.22
N ILE A 169 16.54 11.19 -2.41
CA ILE A 169 15.66 10.71 -3.45
C ILE A 169 16.47 10.50 -4.72
N CYS A 170 16.21 9.41 -5.44
CA CYS A 170 16.67 9.22 -6.80
C CYS A 170 15.50 9.39 -7.76
N ALA A 171 15.66 10.27 -8.75
CA ALA A 171 14.84 10.33 -9.95
C ALA A 171 15.68 9.87 -11.13
N ALA A 172 15.21 8.88 -11.90
CA ALA A 172 15.96 8.33 -13.02
C ALA A 172 15.09 8.12 -14.26
N SER A 173 15.60 8.51 -15.43
CA SER A 173 15.08 8.14 -16.75
C SER A 173 15.65 6.78 -17.18
N LEU A 174 15.65 6.48 -18.48
CA LEU A 174 16.34 5.30 -19.02
C LEU A 174 17.85 5.48 -19.12
N LYS A 175 18.36 6.71 -19.17
CA LYS A 175 19.79 7.00 -19.40
C LYS A 175 20.32 8.17 -18.59
N GLU A 176 19.51 8.77 -17.73
CA GLU A 176 19.90 9.91 -16.92
C GLU A 176 19.38 9.68 -15.51
N LEU A 177 20.11 10.17 -14.51
CA LEU A 177 19.64 10.19 -13.14
C LEU A 177 19.98 11.49 -12.44
N MET A 178 19.25 11.74 -11.36
CA MET A 178 19.49 12.83 -10.44
C MET A 178 19.22 12.35 -9.02
N ILE A 179 20.21 12.51 -8.15
CA ILE A 179 20.07 12.32 -6.70
C ILE A 179 19.81 13.69 -6.08
N LEU A 180 18.73 13.76 -5.32
CA LEU A 180 18.27 14.93 -4.60
C LEU A 180 18.37 14.69 -3.10
N SER A 181 18.66 15.74 -2.32
CA SER A 181 18.43 15.71 -0.88
C SER A 181 16.94 15.72 -0.55
N SER A 182 16.59 15.48 0.72
CA SER A 182 15.22 15.64 1.22
C SER A 182 14.64 17.05 0.99
N ASN A 183 15.48 18.07 0.82
CA ASN A 183 15.03 19.44 0.48
C ASN A 183 14.94 19.69 -1.04
N LEU A 184 15.05 18.64 -1.87
CA LEU A 184 15.08 18.70 -3.34
C LEU A 184 16.30 19.46 -3.92
N ILE A 185 17.39 19.58 -3.16
CA ILE A 185 18.65 20.13 -3.65
C ILE A 185 19.39 19.04 -4.43
N THR A 186 19.86 19.36 -5.63
CA THR A 186 20.64 18.42 -6.45
C THR A 186 21.96 18.09 -5.76
N ILE A 187 22.14 16.82 -5.40
CA ILE A 187 23.39 16.27 -4.86
C ILE A 187 24.27 15.78 -6.01
N LYS A 188 23.67 15.03 -6.94
CA LYS A 188 24.36 14.44 -8.09
C LYS A 188 23.44 14.42 -9.30
N LYS A 189 23.98 14.63 -10.49
CA LYS A 189 23.34 14.39 -11.79
C LYS A 189 24.32 13.63 -12.65
N GLU A 190 23.86 12.60 -13.36
CA GLU A 190 24.72 11.78 -14.20
C GLU A 190 23.97 11.28 -15.44
N ASP A 191 24.66 11.31 -16.58
CA ASP A 191 24.23 10.68 -17.82
C ASP A 191 24.90 9.31 -17.91
N LEU A 192 24.10 8.26 -18.09
CA LEU A 192 24.52 6.87 -18.00
C LEU A 192 24.81 6.29 -19.39
N PRO A 193 25.91 5.54 -19.56
CA PRO A 193 26.27 4.93 -20.84
C PRO A 193 25.43 3.68 -21.19
N TYR A 194 24.45 3.32 -20.37
CA TYR A 194 23.62 2.12 -20.49
C TYR A 194 22.15 2.41 -20.17
N ILE A 195 21.27 1.46 -20.48
CA ILE A 195 19.82 1.58 -20.24
C ILE A 195 19.49 1.06 -18.83
N VAL A 196 18.82 1.89 -18.05
CA VAL A 196 18.36 1.58 -16.69
C VAL A 196 17.04 0.80 -16.72
N ALA A 197 17.06 -0.40 -16.17
CA ALA A 197 15.90 -1.28 -15.98
C ALA A 197 15.33 -1.24 -14.54
N GLY A 198 16.02 -0.57 -13.61
CA GLY A 198 15.59 -0.41 -12.23
C GLY A 198 16.62 0.36 -11.42
N VAL A 199 16.21 0.87 -10.26
CA VAL A 199 17.09 1.59 -9.32
C VAL A 199 16.80 1.12 -7.92
N ALA A 200 17.84 1.02 -7.09
CA ALA A 200 17.70 0.74 -5.66
C ALA A 200 18.83 1.37 -4.87
N PHE A 201 18.51 1.80 -3.66
CA PHE A 201 19.50 2.24 -2.69
C PHE A 201 19.98 1.06 -1.84
N SER A 202 21.27 1.08 -1.53
CA SER A 202 21.86 0.34 -0.42
C SER A 202 22.48 1.32 0.55
N GLY A 203 21.80 1.57 1.67
CA GLY A 203 22.09 2.69 2.55
C GLY A 203 21.91 4.01 1.79
N ASN A 204 23.01 4.75 1.59
CA ASN A 204 23.03 5.98 0.80
C ASN A 204 23.64 5.79 -0.60
N GLU A 205 24.09 4.59 -0.93
CA GLU A 205 24.71 4.29 -2.22
C GLU A 205 23.62 3.91 -3.23
N LEU A 206 23.70 4.45 -4.44
CA LEU A 206 22.72 4.17 -5.48
C LEU A 206 23.25 3.10 -6.44
N PHE A 207 22.44 2.06 -6.63
CA PHE A 207 22.66 1.03 -7.63
C PHE A 207 21.63 1.15 -8.75
N THR A 208 22.08 1.03 -9.99
CA THR A 208 21.21 0.96 -11.17
C THR A 208 21.28 -0.42 -11.78
N LEU A 209 20.14 -0.97 -12.18
CA LEU A 209 20.09 -2.24 -12.89
C LEU A 209 20.26 -1.99 -14.39
N ALA A 210 21.27 -2.60 -14.99
CA ALA A 210 21.52 -2.57 -16.43
C ALA A 210 21.76 -4.00 -16.94
N GLY A 211 20.80 -4.53 -17.72
CA GLY A 211 20.83 -5.93 -18.13
C GLY A 211 20.82 -6.87 -16.92
N CYS A 212 21.89 -7.65 -16.75
CA CYS A 212 22.09 -8.56 -15.63
C CYS A 212 23.07 -8.03 -14.57
N SER A 213 23.38 -6.73 -14.56
CA SER A 213 24.36 -6.14 -13.63
C SER A 213 23.73 -5.03 -12.79
N LEU A 214 23.97 -5.07 -11.49
CA LEU A 214 23.76 -3.94 -10.59
C LEU A 214 25.01 -3.07 -10.63
N LYS A 215 24.90 -1.90 -11.23
CA LYS A 215 25.95 -0.90 -11.40
C LYS A 215 25.98 0.04 -10.20
N CYS A 216 27.10 0.08 -9.49
CA CYS A 216 27.28 1.01 -8.37
C CYS A 216 27.66 2.39 -8.92
N LEU A 217 26.88 3.41 -8.62
CA LEU A 217 27.10 4.74 -9.18
C LEU A 217 28.33 5.44 -8.58
N GLU A 218 28.71 5.08 -7.36
CA GLU A 218 29.84 5.67 -6.65
C GLU A 218 31.17 4.97 -6.93
N ASP A 219 31.15 3.69 -7.33
CA ASP A 219 32.36 2.88 -7.57
C ASP A 219 32.10 1.72 -8.54
N GLU A 220 32.50 1.88 -9.80
CA GLU A 220 32.34 0.87 -10.86
C GLU A 220 33.00 -0.48 -10.53
N LYS A 221 34.01 -0.51 -9.65
CA LYS A 221 34.66 -1.78 -9.25
C LYS A 221 33.75 -2.66 -8.38
N ARG A 222 32.66 -2.09 -7.86
CA ARG A 222 31.64 -2.78 -7.06
C ARG A 222 30.40 -3.16 -7.86
N ASP A 223 30.49 -3.17 -9.18
CA ASP A 223 29.46 -3.74 -10.03
C ASP A 223 29.21 -5.22 -9.69
N ILE A 224 27.95 -5.58 -9.50
CA ILE A 224 27.55 -6.94 -9.13
C ILE A 224 26.86 -7.57 -10.33
N PHE A 225 27.45 -8.65 -10.85
CA PHE A 225 26.84 -9.46 -11.89
C PHE A 225 25.86 -10.44 -11.26
N LEU A 226 24.59 -10.32 -11.65
CA LEU A 226 23.56 -11.21 -11.17
C LEU A 226 23.65 -12.55 -11.91
N PRO A 227 23.57 -13.68 -11.19
CA PRO A 227 23.76 -15.01 -11.78
C PRO A 227 22.68 -15.45 -12.77
N PHE A 228 21.61 -14.68 -12.99
CA PHE A 228 20.49 -15.08 -13.86
C PHE A 228 19.94 -13.91 -14.66
N GLY A 229 19.60 -14.19 -15.93
CA GLY A 229 18.58 -13.52 -16.73
C GLY A 229 18.57 -11.99 -16.77
N MET A 230 17.44 -11.44 -17.20
CA MET A 230 17.13 -10.01 -17.11
C MET A 230 16.21 -9.83 -15.89
N PRO A 231 16.75 -9.52 -14.69
CA PRO A 231 15.93 -9.29 -13.49
C PRO A 231 14.85 -8.24 -13.76
N MET A 232 13.66 -8.50 -13.22
CA MET A 232 12.47 -7.69 -13.44
C MET A 232 12.09 -6.86 -12.22
N VAL A 233 12.61 -7.22 -11.05
CA VAL A 233 12.35 -6.53 -9.78
C VAL A 233 13.68 -6.23 -9.11
N VAL A 234 13.87 -4.98 -8.71
CA VAL A 234 14.99 -4.55 -7.87
C VAL A 234 14.43 -3.61 -6.82
N GLN A 235 14.76 -3.87 -5.55
CA GLN A 235 14.20 -3.16 -4.42
C GLN A 235 15.27 -2.85 -3.37
N SER A 236 15.27 -1.62 -2.90
CA SER A 236 16.10 -1.15 -1.79
C SER A 236 15.70 -1.85 -0.49
N HIS A 237 16.66 -2.36 0.28
CA HIS A 237 16.40 -2.92 1.61
C HIS A 237 17.53 -2.64 2.60
N LYS A 238 17.45 -1.52 3.34
CA LYS A 238 18.52 -1.06 4.23
C LYS A 238 19.86 -1.03 3.49
N ILE A 239 20.82 -1.85 3.90
CA ILE A 239 22.16 -2.00 3.28
C ILE A 239 22.25 -3.16 2.28
N HIS A 240 21.11 -3.73 1.90
CA HIS A 240 21.00 -4.82 0.97
C HIS A 240 20.14 -4.41 -0.23
N ILE A 241 20.25 -5.16 -1.31
CA ILE A 241 19.36 -5.08 -2.46
C ILE A 241 18.67 -6.42 -2.64
N ILE A 242 17.36 -6.37 -2.85
CA ILE A 242 16.58 -7.53 -3.24
C ILE A 242 16.40 -7.47 -4.75
N ALA A 243 16.81 -8.53 -5.43
CA ALA A 243 16.65 -8.67 -6.86
C ALA A 243 15.83 -9.92 -7.16
N ALA A 244 14.87 -9.81 -8.08
CA ALA A 244 14.08 -10.93 -8.52
C ALA A 244 13.99 -11.01 -10.05
N ASP A 245 13.99 -12.24 -10.53
CA ASP A 245 13.68 -12.64 -11.91
C ASP A 245 12.46 -13.58 -11.86
N ARG A 246 11.96 -14.07 -13.01
CA ARG A 246 10.76 -14.92 -13.18
C ARG A 246 10.36 -15.71 -11.94
N ASN A 247 11.15 -16.72 -11.57
CA ASN A 247 11.00 -17.52 -10.37
C ASN A 247 12.21 -17.42 -9.41
N LYS A 248 13.08 -16.46 -9.71
CA LYS A 248 14.37 -16.11 -9.10
C LYS A 248 14.26 -15.12 -7.96
N LEU A 249 14.69 -15.37 -6.72
CA LEU A 249 14.80 -14.29 -5.72
C LEU A 249 16.14 -14.31 -4.99
N TYR A 250 16.77 -13.14 -4.88
CA TYR A 250 18.07 -12.92 -4.26
C TYR A 250 18.04 -11.76 -3.27
N GLY A 251 18.66 -11.96 -2.11
CA GLY A 251 19.13 -10.89 -1.24
C GLY A 251 20.63 -10.71 -1.45
N ILE A 252 21.07 -9.48 -1.73
CA ILE A 252 22.44 -9.17 -2.09
C ILE A 252 23.01 -8.23 -1.04
N ASP A 253 24.14 -8.62 -0.45
CA ASP A 253 25.00 -7.71 0.32
C ASP A 253 25.88 -6.94 -0.65
N THR A 254 25.54 -5.67 -0.84
CA THR A 254 26.23 -4.82 -1.83
C THR A 254 27.63 -4.42 -1.39
N LYS A 255 27.96 -4.52 -0.10
CA LYS A 255 29.33 -4.21 0.38
C LYS A 255 30.30 -5.31 0.00
N SER A 256 29.90 -6.57 0.15
CA SER A 256 30.74 -7.71 -0.20
C SER A 256 30.53 -8.20 -1.65
N GLY A 257 29.47 -7.75 -2.31
CA GLY A 257 29.06 -8.25 -3.62
C GLY A 257 28.49 -9.68 -3.57
N LYS A 258 28.29 -10.24 -2.37
CA LYS A 258 27.85 -11.62 -2.17
C LYS A 258 26.33 -11.71 -2.12
N ILE A 259 25.84 -12.84 -2.59
CA ILE A 259 24.44 -13.23 -2.42
C ILE A 259 24.25 -13.75 -1.00
N TYR A 260 23.51 -12.99 -0.20
CA TYR A 260 23.17 -13.33 1.18
C TYR A 260 22.08 -14.40 1.24
N PHE A 261 21.10 -14.31 0.33
CA PHE A 261 19.97 -15.23 0.26
C PHE A 261 19.63 -15.53 -1.20
N ALA A 262 19.26 -16.76 -1.50
CA ALA A 262 18.77 -17.20 -2.79
C ALA A 262 17.62 -18.18 -2.60
N THR A 263 16.56 -18.03 -3.37
CA THR A 263 15.47 -19.01 -3.40
C THR A 263 14.89 -19.13 -4.80
N HIS A 264 14.28 -20.28 -5.04
CA HIS A 264 13.62 -20.63 -6.28
C HIS A 264 12.13 -20.87 -6.00
N LEU A 265 11.29 -20.14 -6.72
CA LEU A 265 9.86 -20.41 -6.78
C LEU A 265 9.57 -21.44 -7.89
N PRO A 266 8.38 -22.09 -7.88
CA PRO A 266 7.95 -23.03 -8.90
C PRO A 266 8.09 -22.47 -10.32
N ASP A 267 8.35 -23.36 -11.26
CA ASP A 267 8.47 -23.00 -12.66
C ASP A 267 7.17 -22.34 -13.18
N LYS A 268 7.31 -21.37 -14.08
CA LYS A 268 6.24 -20.59 -14.72
C LYS A 268 5.56 -19.51 -13.87
N VAL A 269 6.08 -19.19 -12.68
CA VAL A 269 5.67 -17.96 -11.98
C VAL A 269 6.46 -16.75 -12.46
N LEU A 270 5.87 -15.57 -12.32
CA LEU A 270 6.50 -14.28 -12.61
C LEU A 270 6.38 -13.38 -11.39
N ILE A 271 7.48 -13.17 -10.67
CA ILE A 271 7.54 -12.26 -9.53
C ILE A 271 7.28 -10.82 -10.01
N ARG A 272 6.27 -10.16 -9.41
CA ARG A 272 5.88 -8.78 -9.74
C ARG A 272 6.40 -7.79 -8.71
N SER A 273 6.33 -8.14 -7.43
CA SER A 273 6.88 -7.36 -6.34
C SER A 273 7.31 -8.27 -5.21
N VAL A 274 8.24 -7.75 -4.40
CA VAL A 274 8.74 -8.39 -3.20
C VAL A 274 8.69 -7.35 -2.09
N HIS A 275 8.47 -7.79 -0.87
CA HIS A 275 8.62 -7.00 0.35
C HIS A 275 9.23 -7.90 1.41
N THR A 276 9.97 -7.31 2.34
CA THR A 276 10.57 -8.06 3.44
C THR A 276 10.71 -7.19 4.68
N ASN A 277 10.90 -7.83 5.82
CA ASN A 277 11.24 -7.15 7.06
C ASN A 277 12.74 -6.83 7.17
N GLU A 278 13.10 -6.01 8.16
CA GLU A 278 14.49 -5.63 8.46
C GLU A 278 15.47 -6.80 8.44
N LYS A 279 15.10 -7.89 9.12
CA LYS A 279 15.95 -9.07 9.31
C LYS A 279 16.01 -9.97 8.07
N MET A 280 15.31 -9.64 6.99
CA MET A 280 15.14 -10.50 5.82
C MET A 280 14.67 -11.92 6.18
N SER A 281 13.83 -12.00 7.22
CA SER A 281 13.37 -13.25 7.81
C SER A 281 11.92 -13.57 7.46
N THR A 282 11.18 -12.58 6.94
CA THR A 282 9.83 -12.71 6.38
C THR A 282 9.77 -11.98 5.06
N PHE A 283 9.42 -12.67 3.98
CA PHE A 283 9.15 -12.08 2.68
C PHE A 283 7.68 -12.19 2.33
N ALA A 284 7.15 -11.20 1.61
CA ALA A 284 5.83 -11.21 0.97
C ALA A 284 6.03 -10.96 -0.53
N ILE A 285 5.60 -11.90 -1.37
CA ILE A 285 5.89 -11.90 -2.81
C ILE A 285 4.57 -11.92 -3.58
N GLN A 286 4.39 -10.93 -4.45
CA GLN A 286 3.29 -10.87 -5.41
C GLN A 286 3.68 -11.61 -6.69
N LEU A 287 2.84 -12.55 -7.12
CA LEU A 287 2.96 -13.17 -8.44
C LEU A 287 2.03 -12.52 -9.46
N THR A 288 2.50 -12.42 -10.70
CA THR A 288 1.71 -11.83 -11.78
C THR A 288 0.53 -12.73 -12.16
N GLY A 289 -0.68 -12.17 -12.11
CA GLY A 289 -1.90 -12.84 -12.57
C GLY A 289 -2.35 -14.04 -11.72
N GLN A 290 -1.78 -14.22 -10.53
CA GLN A 290 -2.15 -15.31 -9.63
C GLN A 290 -2.72 -14.77 -8.32
N PRO A 291 -3.86 -15.29 -7.83
CA PRO A 291 -4.45 -14.91 -6.56
C PRO A 291 -3.71 -15.60 -5.41
N VAL A 292 -2.40 -15.41 -5.33
CA VAL A 292 -1.53 -16.06 -4.36
C VAL A 292 -0.56 -15.04 -3.77
N LEU A 293 -0.47 -15.02 -2.45
CA LEU A 293 0.62 -14.40 -1.72
C LEU A 293 1.59 -15.51 -1.31
N ILE A 294 2.84 -15.38 -1.73
CA ILE A 294 3.91 -16.27 -1.27
C ILE A 294 4.60 -15.60 -0.09
N SER A 295 4.73 -16.33 1.01
CA SER A 295 5.50 -15.88 2.17
C SER A 295 6.68 -16.81 2.44
N ILE A 296 7.86 -16.23 2.65
CA ILE A 296 9.06 -16.97 3.06
C ILE A 296 9.34 -16.62 4.50
N ILE A 297 9.17 -17.57 5.42
CA ILE A 297 9.35 -17.31 6.85
C ILE A 297 10.52 -18.16 7.36
N SER A 298 11.52 -17.50 7.94
CA SER A 298 12.65 -18.17 8.57
C SER A 298 12.19 -19.05 9.73
N THR A 299 12.88 -20.18 9.93
CA THR A 299 12.56 -21.10 11.02
C THR A 299 12.78 -20.43 12.39
N GLU A 300 13.71 -19.49 12.51
CA GLU A 300 13.94 -18.71 13.74
C GLU A 300 12.73 -17.83 14.10
N ALA A 301 12.12 -17.16 13.11
CA ALA A 301 10.90 -16.39 13.30
C ALA A 301 9.70 -17.27 13.71
N ILE A 302 9.68 -18.54 13.30
CA ILE A 302 8.70 -19.52 13.76
C ILE A 302 9.04 -20.04 15.17
N ARG A 303 10.32 -20.29 15.47
CA ARG A 303 10.78 -20.83 16.76
C ARG A 303 10.59 -19.85 17.92
N SER A 304 10.89 -18.56 17.71
CA SER A 304 10.65 -17.51 18.72
C SER A 304 9.18 -17.44 19.15
N ARG A 305 8.27 -17.94 18.30
CA ARG A 305 6.83 -17.95 18.50
C ARG A 305 6.30 -19.21 19.19
N ALA A 306 7.03 -20.33 19.14
CA ALA A 306 6.54 -21.63 19.59
C ALA A 306 6.90 -22.00 21.04
N GLY A 307 7.74 -21.22 21.74
CA GLY A 307 8.06 -21.43 23.15
C GLY A 307 8.67 -22.79 23.52
N LEU A 308 9.09 -23.62 22.56
CA LEU A 308 9.52 -25.00 22.77
C LEU A 308 10.74 -25.41 21.92
N LEU A 309 11.80 -25.76 22.65
CA LEU A 309 12.87 -26.76 22.46
C LEU A 309 13.84 -26.74 21.24
N ASN A 310 15.13 -26.62 21.63
CA ASN A 310 16.39 -27.23 21.19
C ASN A 310 16.72 -27.54 19.70
N PRO A 311 18.03 -27.41 19.34
CA PRO A 311 18.48 -27.20 17.97
C PRO A 311 18.43 -28.50 17.17
N ILE A 312 17.84 -28.42 15.98
CA ILE A 312 18.02 -29.40 14.91
C ILE A 312 18.88 -28.72 13.84
N GLU A 313 20.04 -29.31 13.55
CA GLU A 313 20.80 -29.09 12.31
C GLU A 313 19.91 -29.49 11.13
N LEU A 314 19.56 -28.53 10.27
CA LEU A 314 18.83 -28.82 9.05
C LEU A 314 19.71 -28.56 7.83
N LYS A 315 20.07 -29.67 7.17
CA LYS A 315 20.50 -29.68 5.77
C LYS A 315 19.26 -29.59 4.87
N GLU A 316 19.23 -28.54 4.04
CA GLU A 316 18.53 -28.42 2.75
C GLU A 316 17.12 -29.02 2.57
N THR A 317 16.11 -28.59 3.35
CA THR A 317 14.71 -28.93 3.01
C THR A 317 13.78 -27.71 3.10
N ILE A 318 13.40 -27.17 1.94
CA ILE A 318 12.32 -26.18 1.80
C ILE A 318 11.00 -26.93 2.04
N LYS A 319 10.28 -26.62 3.12
CA LYS A 319 8.95 -27.18 3.37
C LYS A 319 7.88 -26.26 2.77
N LEU A 320 7.24 -26.75 1.70
CA LEU A 320 6.07 -26.12 1.08
C LEU A 320 4.83 -26.32 1.97
N VAL A 321 4.14 -25.24 2.32
CA VAL A 321 2.88 -25.28 3.07
C VAL A 321 1.82 -24.50 2.31
N PHE A 322 0.68 -25.13 2.03
CA PHE A 322 -0.47 -24.46 1.43
C PHE A 322 -1.43 -24.01 2.53
N SER A 323 -1.72 -22.71 2.58
CA SER A 323 -2.74 -22.14 3.44
C SER A 323 -3.96 -21.80 2.61
N ASN A 324 -5.03 -22.57 2.84
CA ASN A 324 -6.34 -22.30 2.27
C ASN A 324 -7.09 -21.38 3.23
N ILE A 325 -7.52 -20.21 2.75
CA ILE A 325 -8.42 -19.33 3.49
C ILE A 325 -9.80 -20.00 3.51
N PRO A 326 -10.35 -20.38 4.67
CA PRO A 326 -11.69 -20.95 4.74
C PRO A 326 -12.72 -19.93 4.26
N GLU A 327 -13.67 -20.33 3.41
CA GLU A 327 -14.73 -19.45 2.91
C GLU A 327 -15.49 -18.74 4.06
N THR A 328 -15.60 -19.40 5.22
CA THR A 328 -16.23 -18.84 6.42
C THR A 328 -15.49 -17.64 7.03
N GLU A 329 -14.16 -17.53 6.87
CA GLU A 329 -13.41 -16.32 7.24
C GLU A 329 -13.62 -15.18 6.24
N LEU A 330 -13.85 -15.51 4.96
CA LEU A 330 -14.25 -14.57 3.92
C LEU A 330 -15.59 -13.90 4.25
N PHE A 331 -16.55 -14.69 4.73
CA PHE A 331 -17.90 -14.22 5.06
C PHE A 331 -18.01 -13.58 6.45
N ARG A 332 -17.18 -13.97 7.43
CA ARG A 332 -17.13 -13.28 8.75
C ARG A 332 -16.58 -11.86 8.64
N ALA A 333 -15.60 -11.61 7.77
CA ALA A 333 -15.11 -10.25 7.49
C ALA A 333 -16.14 -9.36 6.76
N ILE A 334 -17.12 -9.98 6.08
CA ILE A 334 -18.28 -9.27 5.48
C ILE A 334 -19.37 -9.03 6.54
N ALA A 335 -19.52 -9.93 7.51
CA ALA A 335 -20.52 -9.84 8.58
C ALA A 335 -20.15 -8.86 9.71
N GLU A 336 -18.87 -8.52 9.87
CA GLU A 336 -18.37 -7.57 10.87
C GLU A 336 -17.72 -6.32 10.25
N ALA A 337 -18.22 -5.84 9.11
CA ALA A 337 -17.92 -4.47 8.70
C ALA A 337 -18.52 -3.52 9.75
N PRO A 338 -17.73 -2.70 10.48
CA PRO A 338 -18.31 -1.69 11.34
C PRO A 338 -19.09 -0.71 10.47
N VAL A 339 -20.37 -0.55 10.79
CA VAL A 339 -21.25 0.46 10.20
C VAL A 339 -20.50 1.79 10.26
N SER A 340 -20.22 2.37 9.08
CA SER A 340 -19.40 3.57 8.95
C SER A 340 -19.94 4.68 9.86
N VAL A 341 -19.10 5.16 10.79
CA VAL A 341 -19.46 6.23 11.73
C VAL A 341 -19.90 7.48 10.95
N PRO A 342 -21.06 8.09 11.25
CA PRO A 342 -21.50 9.32 10.59
C PRO A 342 -20.64 10.52 11.01
N THR A 343 -20.41 11.44 10.08
CA THR A 343 -19.72 12.72 10.32
C THR A 343 -20.54 13.74 11.13
N SER A 344 -21.82 13.44 11.41
CA SER A 344 -22.75 14.30 12.17
C SER A 344 -23.51 13.51 13.23
N SER A 345 -23.77 14.10 14.39
CA SER A 345 -24.61 13.52 15.45
C SER A 345 -26.10 13.46 15.11
N PHE A 346 -26.53 14.18 14.07
CA PHE A 346 -27.93 14.26 13.61
C PHE A 346 -28.09 13.61 12.24
N SER A 347 -27.61 12.38 12.10
CA SER A 347 -27.58 11.66 10.82
C SER A 347 -28.47 10.43 10.87
N VAL A 348 -29.16 10.14 9.77
CA VAL A 348 -29.93 8.89 9.59
C VAL A 348 -29.38 8.09 8.42
N TYR A 349 -29.51 6.76 8.52
CA TYR A 349 -29.23 5.84 7.43
C TYR A 349 -30.48 5.69 6.56
N VAL A 350 -30.30 5.76 5.24
CA VAL A 350 -31.35 5.55 4.26
C VAL A 350 -30.93 4.45 3.30
N GLY A 351 -31.63 3.31 3.32
CA GLY A 351 -31.37 2.17 2.45
C GLY A 351 -32.21 2.18 1.17
N ASN A 352 -31.83 1.36 0.19
CA ASN A 352 -32.50 1.21 -1.12
C ASN A 352 -32.35 2.44 -2.04
N PHE A 353 -31.12 2.98 -2.12
CA PHE A 353 -30.79 4.22 -2.83
C PHE A 353 -30.32 4.03 -4.30
N ASN A 354 -30.43 2.84 -4.89
CA ASN A 354 -29.79 2.54 -6.18
C ASN A 354 -30.39 3.27 -7.39
N GLU A 355 -31.65 3.69 -7.33
CA GLU A 355 -32.41 4.25 -8.46
C GLU A 355 -32.87 5.70 -8.20
N ILE A 356 -32.31 6.35 -7.18
CA ILE A 356 -32.79 7.63 -6.65
C ILE A 356 -31.60 8.59 -6.50
N SER A 357 -31.76 9.87 -6.84
CA SER A 357 -30.68 10.84 -6.68
C SER A 357 -30.59 11.38 -5.25
N ALA A 358 -29.41 11.89 -4.87
CA ALA A 358 -29.21 12.50 -3.56
C ALA A 358 -30.06 13.78 -3.39
N ASP A 359 -30.33 14.49 -4.48
CA ASP A 359 -31.17 15.69 -4.48
C ASP A 359 -32.65 15.34 -4.26
N ASP A 360 -33.14 14.23 -4.83
CA ASP A 360 -34.50 13.75 -4.59
C ASP A 360 -34.71 13.37 -3.12
N VAL A 361 -33.73 12.67 -2.54
CA VAL A 361 -33.75 12.32 -1.11
C VAL A 361 -33.72 13.59 -0.26
N LYS A 362 -32.87 14.56 -0.62
CA LYS A 362 -32.76 15.83 0.11
C LYS A 362 -34.08 16.59 0.10
N GLU A 363 -34.71 16.73 -1.07
CA GLU A 363 -35.99 17.41 -1.24
C GLU A 363 -37.09 16.77 -0.38
N VAL A 364 -37.27 15.44 -0.52
CA VAL A 364 -38.33 14.72 0.20
C VAL A 364 -38.10 14.73 1.70
N PHE A 365 -36.86 14.52 2.16
CA PHE A 365 -36.55 14.54 3.60
C PHE A 365 -36.69 15.95 4.19
N GLN A 366 -36.34 16.97 3.41
CA GLN A 366 -36.50 18.35 3.85
C GLN A 366 -37.97 18.75 3.99
N GLN A 367 -38.83 18.32 3.07
CA GLN A 367 -40.28 18.56 3.11
C GLN A 367 -40.97 17.78 4.25
N ASN A 368 -40.52 16.55 4.55
CA ASN A 368 -41.22 15.65 5.47
C ASN A 368 -40.73 15.71 6.91
N PHE A 369 -39.47 16.07 7.15
CA PHE A 369 -38.85 15.90 8.47
C PHE A 369 -38.20 17.16 9.03
N GLY A 370 -37.79 18.12 8.19
CA GLY A 370 -37.16 19.37 8.62
C GLY A 370 -35.83 19.65 7.91
N GLY A 371 -35.02 20.58 8.41
CA GLY A 371 -33.86 21.09 7.68
C GLY A 371 -32.78 20.02 7.41
N VAL A 372 -32.52 19.70 6.14
CA VAL A 372 -31.41 18.82 5.71
C VAL A 372 -30.19 19.66 5.33
N ILE A 373 -29.01 19.34 5.87
CA ILE A 373 -27.74 19.96 5.52
C ILE A 373 -27.22 19.38 4.20
N LYS A 374 -27.09 18.05 4.15
CA LYS A 374 -26.57 17.33 2.99
C LYS A 374 -27.01 15.87 2.99
N VAL A 375 -27.03 15.27 1.80
CA VAL A 375 -27.20 13.84 1.58
C VAL A 375 -25.89 13.27 1.06
N ARG A 376 -25.38 12.21 1.69
CA ARG A 376 -24.12 11.56 1.36
C ARG A 376 -24.41 10.21 0.69
N PRO A 377 -24.42 10.14 -0.65
CA PRO A 377 -24.71 8.90 -1.37
C PRO A 377 -23.57 7.88 -1.24
N LYS A 378 -23.93 6.59 -1.21
CA LYS A 378 -23.08 5.41 -1.27
C LYS A 378 -23.76 4.35 -2.14
N THR A 379 -23.03 3.35 -2.60
CA THR A 379 -23.64 2.24 -3.35
C THR A 379 -24.69 1.53 -2.47
N GLY A 380 -25.95 1.48 -2.92
CA GLY A 380 -27.06 0.84 -2.18
C GLY A 380 -27.73 1.67 -1.08
N HIS A 381 -27.14 2.76 -0.62
CA HIS A 381 -27.64 3.52 0.54
C HIS A 381 -27.14 4.98 0.55
N CYS A 382 -27.70 5.82 1.40
CA CYS A 382 -27.17 7.15 1.67
C CYS A 382 -27.32 7.52 3.15
N PHE A 383 -26.64 8.60 3.55
CA PHE A 383 -26.84 9.21 4.87
C PHE A 383 -27.41 10.60 4.71
N VAL A 384 -28.43 10.94 5.50
CA VAL A 384 -29.05 12.26 5.50
C VAL A 384 -28.65 12.96 6.80
N ASP A 385 -27.92 14.07 6.67
CA ASP A 385 -27.47 14.88 7.80
C ASP A 385 -28.47 16.03 8.03
N PHE A 386 -29.12 16.06 9.19
CA PHE A 386 -30.08 17.10 9.57
C PHE A 386 -29.42 18.28 10.31
N LYS A 387 -30.10 19.43 10.30
CA LYS A 387 -29.71 20.64 11.04
C LYS A 387 -29.86 20.49 12.56
N ASP A 388 -30.82 19.68 13.00
CA ASP A 388 -31.20 19.54 14.41
C ASP A 388 -31.69 18.12 14.75
N ASP A 389 -31.71 17.82 16.06
CA ASP A 389 -32.15 16.54 16.63
C ASP A 389 -33.64 16.28 16.39
N THR A 390 -34.47 17.33 16.37
CA THR A 390 -35.91 17.22 16.13
C THR A 390 -36.19 16.64 14.75
N SER A 391 -35.52 17.16 13.72
CA SER A 391 -35.66 16.70 12.33
C SER A 391 -35.19 15.26 12.16
N MET A 392 -34.10 14.89 12.82
CA MET A 392 -33.62 13.50 12.85
C MET A 392 -34.64 12.56 13.51
N ARG A 393 -35.18 12.92 14.68
CA ARG A 393 -36.19 12.09 15.39
C ARG A 393 -37.49 11.95 14.58
N ASN A 394 -37.90 13.00 13.88
CA ASN A 394 -39.05 12.94 12.96
C ASN A 394 -38.81 11.99 11.79
N ALA A 395 -37.59 11.94 11.26
CA ALA A 395 -37.23 10.97 10.24
C ALA A 395 -37.22 9.54 10.80
N LEU A 396 -36.67 9.34 11.99
CA LEU A 396 -36.57 8.03 12.65
C LEU A 396 -37.92 7.47 13.13
N SER A 397 -38.94 8.31 13.29
CA SER A 397 -40.30 7.84 13.61
C SER A 397 -41.00 7.19 12.41
N LYS A 398 -40.46 7.36 11.19
CA LYS A 398 -40.92 6.64 10.00
C LYS A 398 -39.93 5.55 9.64
N GLU A 399 -40.38 4.30 9.61
CA GLU A 399 -39.53 3.17 9.17
C GLU A 399 -39.23 3.23 7.66
N LYS A 400 -40.09 3.89 6.89
CA LYS A 400 -40.07 3.91 5.43
C LYS A 400 -40.69 5.19 4.87
N ILE A 401 -40.19 5.65 3.73
CA ILE A 401 -40.76 6.78 2.97
C ILE A 401 -40.62 6.54 1.47
N SER A 402 -41.57 7.02 0.67
CA SER A 402 -41.47 6.99 -0.79
C SER A 402 -40.75 8.24 -1.29
N VAL A 403 -39.69 8.05 -2.07
CA VAL A 403 -38.95 9.10 -2.76
C VAL A 403 -39.11 8.85 -4.27
N LYS A 404 -39.84 9.73 -4.95
CA LYS A 404 -40.16 9.63 -6.40
C LYS A 404 -40.71 8.25 -6.83
N GLY A 405 -41.53 7.62 -6.00
CA GLY A 405 -42.13 6.31 -6.28
C GLY A 405 -41.29 5.11 -5.83
N HIS A 406 -40.07 5.34 -5.36
CA HIS A 406 -39.21 4.30 -4.80
C HIS A 406 -39.23 4.34 -3.28
N ASP A 407 -39.31 3.16 -2.71
CA ASP A 407 -39.52 2.96 -1.29
C ASP A 407 -38.18 2.81 -0.57
N VAL A 408 -37.83 3.80 0.27
CA VAL A 408 -36.56 3.83 1.03
C VAL A 408 -36.80 3.59 2.51
N PHE A 409 -35.88 2.88 3.15
CA PHE A 409 -35.97 2.55 4.59
C PHE A 409 -35.12 3.50 5.41
N ILE A 410 -35.65 4.01 6.52
CA ILE A 410 -34.95 4.92 7.42
C ILE A 410 -34.57 4.15 8.69
N LYS A 411 -33.30 4.22 9.08
CA LYS A 411 -32.82 3.63 10.33
C LYS A 411 -31.93 4.61 11.10
N VAL A 412 -31.82 4.38 12.40
CA VAL A 412 -30.85 5.07 13.25
C VAL A 412 -29.47 4.83 12.64
N ALA A 413 -28.73 5.91 12.37
CA ALA A 413 -27.32 5.78 12.07
C ALA A 413 -26.64 5.35 13.38
N GLN A 414 -26.35 4.07 13.53
CA GLN A 414 -25.80 3.54 14.77
C GLN A 414 -24.45 4.21 15.07
N LYS A 415 -24.37 5.00 16.15
CA LYS A 415 -23.11 5.17 16.89
C LYS A 415 -22.78 3.80 17.47
N ASN A 416 -21.55 3.33 17.31
CA ASN A 416 -21.07 2.08 17.92
C ASN A 416 -21.51 2.00 19.39
N ALA A 417 -22.58 1.27 19.66
CA ALA A 417 -23.02 0.93 21.00
C ALA A 417 -22.26 -0.32 21.42
N ASN A 418 -20.95 -0.18 21.64
CA ASN A 418 -20.12 -1.15 22.36
C ASN A 418 -19.14 -0.41 23.29
N ALA A 419 -19.65 0.62 23.97
CA ALA A 419 -19.09 1.11 25.22
C ALA A 419 -20.08 0.76 26.34
N LYS A 420 -20.10 -0.51 26.74
CA LYS A 420 -20.63 -0.99 28.03
C LYS A 420 -20.25 -2.46 28.26
N ARG A 421 -19.09 -2.69 28.87
CA ARG A 421 -18.99 -3.26 30.22
C ARG A 421 -17.62 -2.94 30.80
#